data_AF-A0A953YTM0-F1
#
_entry.id   AF-A0A953YTM0-F1
#
_cell.length_a   1.000
_cell.length_b   1.000
_cell.length_c   1.000
_cell.angle_alpha   90.00
_cell.angle_beta   90.00
_cell.angle_gamma   90.00
#
_symmetry.space_group_name_H-M   'P 1'
#
loop_
_entity.id
_entity.type
_entity.pdbx_description
1 polymer ?
#
loop_
_entity_poly.entity_id
_entity_poly.type
_entity_poly.pdbx_seq_one_letter_code
_entity_poly.pdbx_strand_id
1 'polypeptide(L)'
;MTPQDLIAAFDTLAEAPNAADRLRELILELAVRGKLVPHDPHDEPASALVERIRRERQRLVETKSLTKQKPRPSLREASVDVPDQWCRVQLGDVFDLEYGKNLPSKARNDSGDVEVYGSNGAVGRHDKPLVRDPCVVVGRKGSAGAINIASGPCWPIDTTYFVVPRGGMHLEFAAHVLRAARLDELDRATAIPGLNREDAYVLPVLIPPPAEQQRIVARVDELMGLLDRLEAARDARETTRKALRDSALSALQQADTPEEVETAWRRIADNIHDLFTNPADIEPLRQTILQLAVRGRLVAQDADEKAGEKNVSVGDVAKFQNGYAFKSTWYTDAGVRVVRNQNIGHAELDWKDEKRVSEAHAVEFERFALDDGDIVLALDRPLISTGLKVARIDAEDLPCLLLQRVARPQFVDPASISADYFFDWLNSPEFTDHIEPGRSNGVPHISTREVERLKFRLPLRREQERIVDRVKYLLDLLAKLKLKVAAQMEAHNAFAAAAVHHLET
;
A
#
# COMPACT_ATOMS: atom_id res chain seq x y z
N MET A 1 -28.22 -4.21 12.39
CA MET A 1 -27.99 -2.78 12.14
C MET A 1 -28.87 -2.34 10.97
N THR A 2 -29.53 -1.19 11.05
CA THR A 2 -30.40 -0.68 9.97
C THR A 2 -29.57 0.02 8.89
N PRO A 3 -30.08 0.18 7.64
CA PRO A 3 -29.43 1.01 6.62
C PRO A 3 -29.10 2.43 7.09
N GLN A 4 -29.86 2.96 8.04
CA GLN A 4 -29.65 4.28 8.60
C GLN A 4 -28.38 4.34 9.48
N ASP A 5 -28.05 3.27 10.18
CA ASP A 5 -26.83 3.19 10.98
C ASP A 5 -25.58 3.10 10.08
N LEU A 6 -25.68 2.39 8.94
CA LEU A 6 -24.60 2.35 7.93
C LEU A 6 -24.34 3.74 7.36
N ILE A 7 -25.40 4.50 7.08
CA ILE A 7 -25.32 5.88 6.59
C ILE A 7 -24.71 6.81 7.67
N ALA A 8 -25.11 6.64 8.94
CA ALA A 8 -24.58 7.46 10.03
C ALA A 8 -23.08 7.21 10.31
N ALA A 9 -22.60 5.99 10.08
CA ALA A 9 -21.18 5.63 10.21
C ALA A 9 -20.37 5.82 8.92
N PHE A 10 -21.03 6.16 7.81
CA PHE A 10 -20.47 6.06 6.45
C PHE A 10 -19.23 6.92 6.24
N ASP A 11 -19.28 8.19 6.67
CA ASP A 11 -18.17 9.13 6.55
C ASP A 11 -16.95 8.66 7.37
N THR A 12 -17.20 8.12 8.57
CA THR A 12 -16.11 7.65 9.44
C THR A 12 -15.47 6.37 8.90
N LEU A 13 -16.29 5.49 8.29
CA LEU A 13 -15.84 4.24 7.69
C LEU A 13 -15.03 4.48 6.41
N ALA A 14 -15.46 5.40 5.56
CA ALA A 14 -14.80 5.71 4.28
C ALA A 14 -13.39 6.31 4.47
N GLU A 15 -13.11 6.90 5.62
CA GLU A 15 -11.82 7.51 5.95
C GLU A 15 -10.71 6.47 6.24
N ALA A 16 -11.04 5.19 6.40
CA ALA A 16 -10.05 4.17 6.67
C ALA A 16 -9.39 3.59 5.39
N PRO A 17 -8.10 3.22 5.43
CA PRO A 17 -7.45 2.48 4.35
C PRO A 17 -8.20 1.18 4.03
N ASN A 18 -8.44 0.90 2.74
CA ASN A 18 -9.13 -0.30 2.25
C ASN A 18 -10.60 -0.47 2.71
N ALA A 19 -11.20 0.53 3.35
CA ALA A 19 -12.59 0.46 3.79
C ALA A 19 -13.58 0.66 2.63
N ALA A 20 -13.22 1.47 1.64
CA ALA A 20 -14.10 1.76 0.52
C ALA A 20 -14.47 0.49 -0.28
N ASP A 21 -13.50 -0.36 -0.62
CA ASP A 21 -13.77 -1.62 -1.35
C ASP A 21 -14.71 -2.55 -0.55
N ARG A 22 -14.47 -2.67 0.76
CA ARG A 22 -15.36 -3.46 1.64
C ARG A 22 -16.76 -2.86 1.74
N LEU A 23 -16.87 -1.53 1.81
CA LEU A 23 -18.16 -0.85 1.80
C LEU A 23 -18.90 -1.06 0.48
N ARG A 24 -18.20 -1.04 -0.66
CA ARG A 24 -18.79 -1.35 -1.97
C ARG A 24 -19.37 -2.76 -1.99
N GLU A 25 -18.63 -3.75 -1.51
CA GLU A 25 -19.08 -5.14 -1.41
C GLU A 25 -20.31 -5.27 -0.51
N LEU A 26 -20.26 -4.67 0.69
CA LEU A 26 -21.38 -4.65 1.63
C LEU A 26 -22.63 -3.99 1.04
N ILE A 27 -22.50 -2.85 0.37
CA ILE A 27 -23.64 -2.16 -0.28
C ILE A 27 -24.32 -3.10 -1.27
N LEU A 28 -23.54 -3.80 -2.11
CA LEU A 28 -24.06 -4.77 -3.06
C LEU A 28 -24.73 -5.96 -2.37
N GLU A 29 -24.15 -6.45 -1.28
CA GLU A 29 -24.73 -7.55 -0.50
C GLU A 29 -26.07 -7.16 0.13
N LEU A 30 -26.15 -5.98 0.75
CA LEU A 30 -27.38 -5.44 1.33
C LEU A 30 -28.45 -5.20 0.25
N ALA A 31 -28.04 -4.74 -0.93
CA ALA A 31 -28.90 -4.52 -2.09
C ALA A 31 -29.61 -5.81 -2.52
N VAL A 32 -28.89 -6.94 -2.60
CA VAL A 32 -29.45 -8.21 -3.07
C VAL A 32 -30.09 -9.06 -1.96
N ARG A 33 -29.96 -8.65 -0.69
CA ARG A 33 -30.61 -9.30 0.46
C ARG A 33 -31.91 -8.62 0.92
N GLY A 34 -32.32 -7.54 0.25
CA GLY A 34 -33.52 -6.77 0.61
C GLY A 34 -33.37 -6.00 1.91
N LYS A 35 -32.13 -5.68 2.28
CA LYS A 35 -31.83 -4.93 3.49
C LYS A 35 -31.48 -3.47 3.20
N LEU A 36 -31.39 -3.05 1.94
CA LEU A 36 -30.88 -1.71 1.59
C LEU A 36 -31.96 -0.62 1.55
N VAL A 37 -33.18 -0.95 1.15
CA VAL A 37 -34.29 0.01 1.01
C VAL A 37 -35.53 -0.49 1.76
N PRO A 38 -36.43 0.43 2.21
CA PRO A 38 -37.69 0.02 2.81
C PRO A 38 -38.59 -0.75 1.83
N HIS A 39 -39.28 -1.75 2.35
CA HIS A 39 -40.26 -2.52 1.61
C HIS A 39 -41.59 -1.76 1.45
N ASP A 40 -42.25 -1.89 0.29
CA ASP A 40 -43.60 -1.37 0.06
C ASP A 40 -44.58 -2.54 -0.15
N PRO A 41 -45.55 -2.77 0.75
CA PRO A 41 -46.48 -3.89 0.63
C PRO A 41 -47.44 -3.77 -0.57
N HIS A 42 -47.47 -2.64 -1.28
CA HIS A 42 -48.31 -2.43 -2.46
C HIS A 42 -47.60 -2.81 -3.76
N ASP A 43 -46.31 -3.15 -3.69
CA ASP A 43 -45.55 -3.56 -4.86
C ASP A 43 -46.05 -4.89 -5.43
N GLU A 44 -45.88 -5.06 -6.75
CA GLU A 44 -46.12 -6.33 -7.40
C GLU A 44 -45.12 -7.38 -6.86
N PRO A 45 -45.58 -8.54 -6.38
CA PRO A 45 -44.67 -9.54 -5.83
C PRO A 45 -43.70 -10.07 -6.89
N ALA A 46 -42.47 -10.36 -6.49
CA ALA A 46 -41.42 -10.85 -7.37
C ALA A 46 -41.80 -12.16 -8.09
N SER A 47 -42.73 -12.93 -7.53
CA SER A 47 -43.25 -14.15 -8.15
C SER A 47 -43.90 -13.87 -9.50
N ALA A 48 -44.59 -12.75 -9.65
CA ALA A 48 -45.19 -12.33 -10.92
C ALA A 48 -44.11 -12.02 -11.98
N LEU A 49 -43.02 -11.36 -11.58
CA LEU A 49 -41.86 -11.13 -12.45
C LEU A 49 -41.22 -12.46 -12.89
N VAL A 50 -40.97 -13.37 -11.95
CA VAL A 50 -40.39 -14.69 -12.25
C VAL A 50 -41.27 -15.48 -13.23
N GLU A 51 -42.59 -15.42 -13.06
CA GLU A 51 -43.53 -16.04 -14.00
C GLU A 51 -43.51 -15.40 -15.38
N ARG A 52 -43.39 -14.06 -15.48
CA ARG A 52 -43.19 -13.38 -16.78
C ARG A 52 -41.92 -13.87 -17.47
N ILE A 53 -40.80 -13.94 -16.74
CA ILE A 53 -39.52 -14.42 -17.27
C ILE A 53 -39.65 -15.85 -17.78
N ARG A 54 -40.29 -16.74 -17.02
CA ARG A 54 -40.51 -18.14 -17.43
C ARG A 54 -41.28 -18.25 -18.74
N ARG A 55 -42.38 -17.50 -18.89
CA ARG A 55 -43.20 -17.50 -20.12
C ARG A 55 -42.45 -16.93 -21.31
N GLU A 56 -41.76 -15.81 -21.12
CA GLU A 56 -40.95 -15.18 -22.17
C GLU A 56 -39.84 -16.12 -22.66
N ARG A 57 -39.11 -16.73 -21.72
CA ARG A 57 -38.06 -17.71 -22.01
C ARG A 57 -38.60 -18.91 -22.78
N GLN A 58 -39.75 -19.45 -22.38
CA GLN A 58 -40.39 -20.56 -23.08
C GLN A 58 -40.67 -20.20 -24.54
N ARG A 59 -41.28 -19.03 -24.79
CA ARG A 59 -41.56 -18.54 -26.14
C ARG A 59 -40.29 -18.43 -26.99
N LEU A 60 -39.20 -17.90 -26.42
CA LEU A 60 -37.93 -17.73 -27.14
C LEU A 60 -37.23 -19.05 -27.47
N VAL A 61 -37.38 -20.06 -26.62
CA VAL A 61 -36.90 -21.42 -26.91
C VAL A 61 -37.72 -22.05 -28.04
N GLU A 62 -39.04 -21.87 -28.03
CA GLU A 62 -39.93 -22.35 -29.10
C GLU A 62 -39.63 -21.69 -30.45
N THR A 63 -39.30 -20.40 -30.46
CA THR A 63 -38.88 -19.66 -31.67
C THR A 63 -37.42 -19.88 -32.07
N LYS A 64 -36.66 -20.72 -31.34
CA LYS A 64 -35.23 -20.97 -31.53
C LYS A 64 -34.34 -19.71 -31.43
N SER A 65 -34.85 -18.66 -30.79
CA SER A 65 -34.11 -17.43 -30.50
C SER A 65 -33.24 -17.58 -29.25
N LEU A 66 -33.51 -18.60 -28.43
CA LEU A 66 -32.77 -18.92 -27.22
C LEU A 66 -32.47 -20.43 -27.13
N THR A 67 -31.28 -20.77 -26.65
CA THR A 67 -30.90 -22.18 -26.43
C THR A 67 -31.55 -22.72 -25.17
N LYS A 68 -32.22 -23.88 -25.25
CA LYS A 68 -32.80 -24.55 -24.08
C LYS A 68 -31.71 -24.92 -23.06
N GLN A 69 -31.89 -24.48 -21.83
CA GLN A 69 -31.00 -24.82 -20.71
C GLN A 69 -31.09 -26.31 -20.35
N LYS A 70 -30.01 -26.86 -19.77
CA LYS A 70 -30.01 -28.24 -19.27
C LYS A 70 -30.85 -28.35 -18.00
N PRO A 71 -31.44 -29.53 -17.71
CA PRO A 71 -32.07 -29.77 -16.42
C PRO A 71 -31.09 -29.52 -15.27
N ARG A 72 -31.58 -28.88 -14.20
CA ARG A 72 -30.82 -28.58 -12.99
C ARG A 72 -31.44 -29.26 -11.78
N PRO A 73 -30.65 -29.55 -10.72
CA PRO A 73 -31.19 -29.96 -9.44
C PRO A 73 -32.12 -28.89 -8.86
N SER A 74 -33.21 -29.31 -8.21
CA SER A 74 -34.09 -28.41 -7.47
C SER A 74 -33.32 -27.65 -6.39
N LEU A 75 -33.74 -26.42 -6.13
CA LEU A 75 -33.20 -25.62 -5.05
C LEU A 75 -33.36 -26.35 -3.71
N ARG A 76 -32.29 -26.53 -2.96
CA ARG A 76 -32.36 -27.12 -1.62
C ARG A 76 -33.08 -26.17 -0.68
N GLU A 77 -34.01 -26.70 0.12
CA GLU A 77 -34.58 -25.97 1.25
C GLU A 77 -33.43 -25.57 2.19
N ALA A 78 -33.32 -24.27 2.43
CA ALA A 78 -32.37 -23.72 3.40
C ALA A 78 -33.09 -22.66 4.21
N SER A 79 -32.72 -22.52 5.48
CA SER A 79 -33.23 -21.53 6.43
C SER A 79 -32.69 -20.12 6.12
N VAL A 80 -32.89 -19.66 4.88
CA VAL A 80 -32.58 -18.28 4.49
C VAL A 80 -33.86 -17.48 4.66
N ASP A 81 -33.78 -16.42 5.44
CA ASP A 81 -34.86 -15.45 5.57
C ASP A 81 -35.06 -14.75 4.22
N VAL A 82 -36.25 -14.91 3.64
CA VAL A 82 -36.62 -14.30 2.37
C VAL A 82 -37.55 -13.14 2.69
N PRO A 83 -37.21 -11.90 2.34
CA PRO A 83 -38.08 -10.76 2.62
C PRO A 83 -39.48 -10.94 2.01
N ASP A 84 -40.47 -10.30 2.62
CA ASP A 84 -41.84 -10.32 2.11
C ASP A 84 -41.88 -9.86 0.64
N GLN A 85 -42.68 -10.56 -0.17
CA GLN A 85 -42.83 -10.35 -1.62
C GLN A 85 -41.59 -10.64 -2.49
N TRP A 86 -40.43 -10.93 -1.91
CA TRP A 86 -39.27 -11.39 -2.65
C TRP A 86 -39.40 -12.86 -3.06
N CYS A 87 -38.62 -13.27 -4.06
CA CYS A 87 -38.59 -14.66 -4.52
C CYS A 87 -37.17 -15.20 -4.50
N ARG A 88 -37.02 -16.33 -3.81
CA ARG A 88 -35.80 -17.14 -3.87
C ARG A 88 -35.87 -18.09 -5.05
N VAL A 89 -34.91 -17.97 -5.95
CA VAL A 89 -34.83 -18.77 -7.19
C VAL A 89 -33.39 -19.19 -7.45
N GLN A 90 -33.17 -20.08 -8.42
CA GLN A 90 -31.83 -20.30 -8.94
C GLN A 90 -31.48 -19.22 -9.96
N LEU A 91 -30.20 -18.84 -10.06
CA LEU A 91 -29.70 -17.83 -10.99
C LEU A 91 -30.18 -18.11 -12.43
N GLY A 92 -30.14 -19.36 -12.87
CA GLY A 92 -30.59 -19.72 -14.20
C GLY A 92 -32.11 -19.80 -14.38
N ASP A 93 -32.91 -19.60 -13.33
CA ASP A 93 -34.37 -19.43 -13.48
C ASP A 93 -34.72 -18.06 -14.05
N VAL A 94 -33.84 -17.07 -13.83
CA VAL A 94 -34.05 -15.68 -14.22
C VAL A 94 -33.04 -15.16 -15.25
N PHE A 95 -31.88 -15.81 -15.39
CA PHE A 95 -30.85 -15.45 -16.37
C PHE A 95 -30.53 -16.57 -17.36
N ASP A 96 -30.23 -16.16 -18.59
CA ASP A 96 -29.68 -17.00 -19.64
C ASP A 96 -28.26 -16.51 -19.98
N LEU A 97 -27.23 -17.30 -19.67
CA LEU A 97 -25.84 -17.01 -20.04
C LEU A 97 -25.58 -17.53 -21.46
N GLU A 98 -25.77 -16.64 -22.44
CA GLU A 98 -25.60 -16.90 -23.87
C GLU A 98 -24.16 -16.66 -24.31
N TYR A 99 -23.65 -17.44 -25.27
CA TYR A 99 -22.27 -17.31 -25.73
C TYR A 99 -22.10 -16.11 -26.65
N GLY A 100 -21.06 -15.31 -26.40
CA GLY A 100 -20.56 -14.37 -27.39
C GLY A 100 -19.99 -15.06 -28.63
N LYS A 101 -19.68 -14.28 -29.67
CA LYS A 101 -19.23 -14.79 -30.96
C LYS A 101 -17.85 -14.26 -31.33
N ASN A 102 -17.00 -15.14 -31.87
CA ASN A 102 -15.64 -14.78 -32.26
C ASN A 102 -15.64 -13.59 -33.23
N LEU A 103 -14.87 -12.55 -32.89
CA LEU A 103 -14.62 -11.37 -33.72
C LEU A 103 -13.16 -10.93 -33.51
N PRO A 104 -12.22 -11.42 -34.34
CA PRO A 104 -10.80 -11.10 -34.22
C PRO A 104 -10.54 -9.62 -34.42
N SER A 105 -9.51 -9.06 -33.79
CA SER A 105 -9.21 -7.62 -33.89
C SER A 105 -9.06 -7.12 -35.33
N LYS A 106 -8.52 -7.94 -36.24
CA LYS A 106 -8.39 -7.61 -37.67
C LYS A 106 -9.72 -7.49 -38.43
N ALA A 107 -10.81 -8.01 -37.88
CA ALA A 107 -12.15 -7.96 -38.45
C ALA A 107 -13.03 -6.87 -37.79
N ARG A 108 -12.50 -6.17 -36.79
CA ARG A 108 -13.17 -5.05 -36.11
C ARG A 108 -13.07 -3.79 -36.97
N ASN A 109 -13.98 -2.85 -36.72
CA ASN A 109 -13.96 -1.55 -37.36
C ASN A 109 -14.04 -0.48 -36.27
N ASP A 110 -12.92 0.17 -35.99
CA ASP A 110 -12.82 1.16 -34.90
C ASP A 110 -13.69 2.41 -35.15
N SER A 111 -14.07 2.66 -36.40
CA SER A 111 -15.01 3.73 -36.77
C SER A 111 -16.48 3.34 -36.64
N GLY A 112 -16.78 2.08 -36.29
CA GLY A 112 -18.15 1.61 -36.10
C GLY A 112 -18.77 2.10 -34.79
N ASP A 113 -20.10 2.09 -34.72
CA ASP A 113 -20.83 2.62 -33.57
C ASP A 113 -21.11 1.59 -32.46
N VAL A 114 -20.91 0.30 -32.73
CA VAL A 114 -21.20 -0.80 -31.79
C VAL A 114 -19.98 -1.14 -30.97
N GLU A 115 -20.11 -1.16 -29.65
CA GLU A 115 -19.03 -1.58 -28.76
C GLU A 115 -18.83 -3.10 -28.78
N VAL A 116 -17.57 -3.53 -28.87
CA VAL A 116 -17.16 -4.92 -28.80
C VAL A 116 -16.67 -5.19 -27.39
N TYR A 117 -17.24 -6.19 -26.71
CA TYR A 117 -16.88 -6.54 -25.35
C TYR A 117 -16.06 -7.84 -25.29
N GLY A 118 -14.96 -7.79 -24.56
CA GLY A 118 -14.16 -8.92 -24.11
C GLY A 118 -14.50 -9.31 -22.67
N SER A 119 -13.73 -10.26 -22.11
CA SER A 119 -13.97 -10.74 -20.75
C SER A 119 -13.85 -9.67 -19.68
N ASN A 120 -13.12 -8.59 -19.94
CA ASN A 120 -12.84 -7.52 -18.98
C ASN A 120 -13.29 -6.14 -19.48
N GLY A 121 -14.41 -6.08 -20.20
CA GLY A 121 -14.99 -4.82 -20.69
C GLY A 121 -14.78 -4.58 -22.19
N ALA A 122 -14.94 -3.32 -22.62
CA ALA A 122 -14.87 -2.93 -24.02
C ALA A 122 -13.44 -3.13 -24.58
N VAL A 123 -13.34 -3.72 -25.77
CA VAL A 123 -12.07 -4.08 -26.45
C VAL A 123 -11.98 -3.54 -27.89
N GLY A 124 -12.91 -2.70 -28.31
CA GLY A 124 -12.93 -2.09 -29.64
C GLY A 124 -14.34 -1.79 -30.12
N ARG A 125 -14.48 -1.45 -31.40
CA ARG A 125 -15.78 -1.15 -32.03
C ARG A 125 -16.01 -1.96 -33.30
N HIS A 126 -17.26 -2.00 -33.75
CA HIS A 126 -17.68 -2.66 -34.98
C HIS A 126 -18.95 -2.03 -35.56
N ASP A 127 -19.32 -2.42 -36.78
CA ASP A 127 -20.48 -1.86 -37.49
C ASP A 127 -21.80 -2.51 -37.08
N LYS A 128 -21.76 -3.80 -36.72
CA LYS A 128 -22.95 -4.63 -36.50
C LYS A 128 -22.97 -5.19 -35.09
N PRO A 129 -24.12 -5.16 -34.41
CA PRO A 129 -24.26 -5.79 -33.11
C PRO A 129 -24.53 -7.29 -33.23
N LEU A 130 -24.05 -8.05 -32.24
CA LEU A 130 -24.51 -9.42 -31.99
C LEU A 130 -25.80 -9.38 -31.16
N VAL A 131 -25.87 -8.47 -30.19
CA VAL A 131 -26.99 -8.27 -29.27
C VAL A 131 -27.51 -6.85 -29.47
N ARG A 132 -28.80 -6.70 -29.75
CA ARG A 132 -29.41 -5.38 -30.00
C ARG A 132 -29.92 -4.72 -28.72
N ASP A 133 -30.39 -5.52 -27.78
CA ASP A 133 -30.94 -5.05 -26.52
C ASP A 133 -29.84 -4.79 -25.50
N PRO A 134 -30.04 -3.85 -24.55
CA PRO A 134 -29.13 -3.67 -23.44
C PRO A 134 -28.94 -4.98 -22.66
N CYS A 135 -27.70 -5.27 -22.28
CA CYS A 135 -27.36 -6.55 -21.67
C CYS A 135 -26.20 -6.44 -20.68
N VAL A 136 -26.07 -7.44 -19.83
CA VAL A 136 -24.90 -7.62 -18.96
C VAL A 136 -23.94 -8.59 -19.65
N VAL A 137 -22.71 -8.16 -19.89
CA VAL A 137 -21.63 -9.01 -20.40
C VAL A 137 -20.84 -9.58 -19.22
N VAL A 138 -20.72 -10.90 -19.18
CA VAL A 138 -20.05 -11.67 -18.13
C VAL A 138 -18.78 -12.32 -18.68
N GLY A 139 -17.64 -12.06 -18.09
CA GLY A 139 -16.39 -12.68 -18.49
C GLY A 139 -16.40 -14.20 -18.30
N ARG A 140 -16.00 -14.95 -19.33
CA ARG A 140 -15.96 -16.42 -19.30
C ARG A 140 -14.56 -16.99 -19.24
N LYS A 141 -13.61 -16.41 -19.97
CA LYS A 141 -12.20 -16.87 -20.02
C LYS A 141 -11.23 -15.74 -19.72
N GLY A 142 -10.21 -16.01 -18.90
CA GLY A 142 -9.17 -15.05 -18.50
C GLY A 142 -9.62 -14.17 -17.33
N SER A 143 -10.72 -13.43 -17.49
CA SER A 143 -11.37 -12.65 -16.43
C SER A 143 -12.74 -13.25 -16.13
N ALA A 144 -12.75 -14.52 -15.69
CA ALA A 144 -13.98 -15.24 -15.39
C ALA A 144 -14.78 -14.52 -14.28
N GLY A 145 -16.08 -14.31 -14.50
CA GLY A 145 -16.98 -13.67 -13.53
C GLY A 145 -17.01 -12.13 -13.58
N ALA A 146 -16.14 -11.47 -14.35
CA ALA A 146 -16.16 -10.01 -14.47
C ALA A 146 -17.46 -9.51 -15.12
N ILE A 147 -18.10 -8.50 -14.52
CA ILE A 147 -19.42 -7.99 -14.91
C ILE A 147 -19.29 -6.61 -15.58
N ASN A 148 -19.84 -6.49 -16.79
CA ASN A 148 -19.86 -5.25 -17.58
C ASN A 148 -21.28 -4.97 -18.08
N ILE A 149 -21.69 -3.71 -18.09
CA ILE A 149 -23.01 -3.32 -18.60
C ILE A 149 -22.83 -2.77 -20.02
N ALA A 150 -23.63 -3.28 -20.96
CA ALA A 150 -23.80 -2.71 -22.28
C ALA A 150 -25.19 -2.05 -22.34
N SER A 151 -25.24 -0.73 -22.26
CA SER A 151 -26.48 0.05 -22.22
C SER A 151 -27.21 0.14 -23.57
N GLY A 152 -26.63 -0.44 -24.63
CA GLY A 152 -27.18 -0.44 -25.98
C GLY A 152 -26.62 -1.60 -26.82
N PRO A 153 -26.82 -1.58 -28.15
CA PRO A 153 -26.38 -2.64 -29.04
C PRO A 153 -24.88 -2.92 -28.91
N CYS A 154 -24.49 -4.18 -28.72
CA CYS A 154 -23.10 -4.56 -28.51
C CYS A 154 -22.71 -5.87 -29.22
N TRP A 155 -21.40 -6.15 -29.24
CA TRP A 155 -20.84 -7.42 -29.67
C TRP A 155 -20.00 -8.06 -28.56
N PRO A 156 -20.56 -8.99 -27.78
CA PRO A 156 -19.80 -9.84 -26.87
C PRO A 156 -19.00 -10.89 -27.65
N ILE A 157 -17.69 -11.01 -27.40
CA ILE A 157 -16.83 -11.99 -28.10
C ILE A 157 -16.89 -13.39 -27.45
N ASP A 158 -16.32 -14.39 -28.11
CA ASP A 158 -16.36 -15.82 -27.71
C ASP A 158 -15.72 -16.14 -26.34
N THR A 159 -15.01 -15.20 -25.73
CA THR A 159 -14.49 -15.30 -24.36
C THR A 159 -15.47 -14.79 -23.30
N THR A 160 -16.70 -14.41 -23.69
CA THR A 160 -17.73 -13.85 -22.82
C THR A 160 -19.03 -14.67 -22.87
N TYR A 161 -19.81 -14.53 -21.82
CA TYR A 161 -21.26 -14.71 -21.86
C TYR A 161 -21.95 -13.34 -21.92
N PHE A 162 -23.20 -13.30 -22.36
CA PHE A 162 -24.07 -12.15 -22.18
C PHE A 162 -25.44 -12.57 -21.63
N VAL A 163 -26.09 -11.64 -20.95
CA VAL A 163 -27.39 -11.82 -20.29
C VAL A 163 -28.28 -10.63 -20.63
N VAL A 164 -29.38 -10.87 -21.35
CA VAL A 164 -30.43 -9.86 -21.58
C VAL A 164 -31.47 -10.00 -20.47
N PRO A 165 -31.68 -9.01 -19.60
CA PRO A 165 -32.73 -9.04 -18.59
C PRO A 165 -34.12 -9.22 -19.22
N ARG A 166 -34.95 -10.09 -18.64
CA ARG A 166 -36.27 -10.46 -19.17
C ARG A 166 -37.41 -10.06 -18.24
N GLY A 167 -38.64 -10.09 -18.72
CA GLY A 167 -39.85 -9.90 -17.91
C GLY A 167 -40.01 -8.53 -17.26
N GLY A 168 -39.20 -7.54 -17.67
CA GLY A 168 -39.13 -6.20 -17.07
C GLY A 168 -38.14 -6.03 -15.93
N MET A 169 -37.20 -6.98 -15.74
CA MET A 169 -36.11 -6.84 -14.77
C MET A 169 -35.19 -5.66 -15.14
N HIS A 170 -34.79 -4.87 -14.14
CA HIS A 170 -33.89 -3.73 -14.33
C HIS A 170 -32.46 -4.19 -14.67
N LEU A 171 -31.82 -3.56 -15.67
CA LEU A 171 -30.51 -3.98 -16.19
C LEU A 171 -29.39 -3.89 -15.14
N GLU A 172 -29.33 -2.77 -14.44
CA GLU A 172 -28.35 -2.45 -13.40
C GLU A 172 -28.55 -3.38 -12.20
N PHE A 173 -29.82 -3.64 -11.83
CA PHE A 173 -30.12 -4.63 -10.79
C PHE A 173 -29.67 -6.04 -11.20
N ALA A 174 -29.88 -6.45 -12.45
CA ALA A 174 -29.36 -7.73 -12.96
C ALA A 174 -27.83 -7.80 -12.83
N ALA A 175 -27.13 -6.71 -13.12
CA ALA A 175 -25.68 -6.62 -12.92
C ALA A 175 -25.30 -6.72 -11.44
N HIS A 176 -26.04 -6.08 -10.51
CA HIS A 176 -25.80 -6.20 -9.07
C HIS A 176 -25.97 -7.65 -8.57
N VAL A 177 -27.01 -8.35 -9.01
CA VAL A 177 -27.21 -9.77 -8.68
C VAL A 177 -26.06 -10.63 -9.18
N LEU A 178 -25.60 -10.41 -10.42
CA LEU A 178 -24.49 -11.17 -10.99
C LEU A 178 -23.14 -10.86 -10.30
N ARG A 179 -22.92 -9.62 -9.84
CA ARG A 179 -21.75 -9.26 -9.02
C ARG A 179 -21.79 -9.93 -7.65
N ALA A 180 -22.94 -9.85 -6.97
CA ALA A 180 -23.11 -10.44 -5.65
C ALA A 180 -23.11 -11.98 -5.67
N ALA A 181 -23.36 -12.60 -6.82
CA ALA A 181 -23.24 -14.04 -7.01
C ALA A 181 -21.78 -14.55 -7.03
N ARG A 182 -20.78 -13.65 -7.04
CA ARG A 182 -19.33 -13.97 -6.98
C ARG A 182 -18.92 -15.08 -7.93
N LEU A 183 -19.28 -14.91 -9.21
CA LEU A 183 -19.05 -15.90 -10.26
C LEU A 183 -17.56 -16.21 -10.49
N ASP A 184 -16.68 -15.30 -10.07
CA ASP A 184 -15.23 -15.46 -10.05
C ASP A 184 -14.76 -16.61 -9.13
N GLU A 185 -15.50 -16.89 -8.04
CA GLU A 185 -15.17 -18.01 -7.12
C GLU A 185 -15.50 -19.39 -7.68
N LEU A 186 -16.28 -19.46 -8.77
CA LEU A 186 -16.65 -20.72 -9.41
C LEU A 186 -15.55 -21.28 -10.33
N ASP A 187 -14.42 -20.59 -10.43
CA ASP A 187 -13.29 -21.02 -11.25
C ASP A 187 -12.68 -22.34 -10.73
N ARG A 188 -12.48 -23.28 -11.65
CA ARG A 188 -11.90 -24.61 -11.36
C ARG A 188 -10.56 -24.84 -12.08
N ALA A 189 -10.05 -23.87 -12.83
CA ALA A 189 -8.87 -24.04 -13.67
C ALA A 189 -7.62 -23.36 -13.09
N THR A 190 -6.51 -24.09 -12.99
CA THR A 190 -5.24 -23.59 -12.42
C THR A 190 -4.38 -22.76 -13.39
N ALA A 191 -4.72 -22.73 -14.70
CA ALA A 191 -3.89 -22.09 -15.74
C ALA A 191 -4.57 -20.95 -16.51
N ILE A 192 -5.88 -21.04 -16.80
CA ILE A 192 -6.68 -19.96 -17.40
C ILE A 192 -8.04 -19.96 -16.71
N PRO A 193 -8.41 -18.91 -15.96
CA PRO A 193 -9.69 -18.84 -15.27
C PRO A 193 -10.86 -19.03 -16.22
N GLY A 194 -11.80 -19.90 -15.84
CA GLY A 194 -12.89 -20.35 -16.70
C GLY A 194 -14.22 -20.48 -15.98
N LEU A 195 -15.22 -19.69 -16.39
CA LEU A 195 -16.59 -19.80 -15.87
C LEU A 195 -17.39 -20.84 -16.67
N ASN A 196 -17.92 -21.84 -15.98
CA ASN A 196 -18.92 -22.74 -16.52
C ASN A 196 -20.33 -22.27 -16.13
N ARG A 197 -21.16 -21.91 -17.12
CA ARG A 197 -22.52 -21.43 -16.86
C ARG A 197 -23.41 -22.43 -16.09
N GLU A 198 -23.17 -23.74 -16.22
CA GLU A 198 -23.99 -24.73 -15.50
C GLU A 198 -23.73 -24.68 -13.99
N ASP A 199 -22.50 -24.36 -13.58
CA ASP A 199 -22.16 -24.12 -12.17
C ASP A 199 -22.75 -22.77 -11.68
N ALA A 200 -22.77 -21.74 -12.53
CA ALA A 200 -23.42 -20.46 -12.20
C ALA A 200 -24.93 -20.60 -12.04
N TYR A 201 -25.59 -21.38 -12.91
CA TYR A 201 -27.05 -21.47 -12.93
C TYR A 201 -27.67 -22.05 -11.68
N VAL A 202 -26.94 -22.85 -10.89
CA VAL A 202 -27.47 -23.48 -9.67
C VAL A 202 -27.38 -22.59 -8.43
N LEU A 203 -26.70 -21.44 -8.53
CA LEU A 203 -26.55 -20.51 -7.42
C LEU A 203 -27.92 -19.97 -6.96
N PRO A 204 -28.21 -19.95 -5.65
CA PRO A 204 -29.42 -19.33 -5.14
C PRO A 204 -29.31 -17.81 -5.20
N VAL A 205 -30.35 -17.14 -5.70
CA VAL A 205 -30.46 -15.67 -5.73
C VAL A 205 -31.82 -15.24 -5.22
N LEU A 206 -31.90 -14.01 -4.70
CA LEU A 206 -33.14 -13.38 -4.28
C LEU A 206 -33.52 -12.29 -5.29
N ILE A 207 -34.80 -12.27 -5.67
CA ILE A 207 -35.34 -11.33 -6.65
C ILE A 207 -36.41 -10.48 -5.96
N PRO A 208 -36.28 -9.14 -5.96
CA PRO A 208 -37.29 -8.22 -5.45
C PRO A 208 -38.40 -7.95 -6.46
N PRO A 209 -39.52 -7.35 -6.00
CA PRO A 209 -40.46 -6.64 -6.84
C PRO A 209 -39.79 -5.69 -7.86
N PRO A 210 -40.31 -5.56 -9.10
CA PRO A 210 -39.72 -4.67 -10.11
C PRO A 210 -39.59 -3.20 -9.68
N ALA A 211 -40.57 -2.68 -8.93
CA ALA A 211 -40.51 -1.31 -8.42
C ALA A 211 -39.42 -1.14 -7.36
N GLU A 212 -39.24 -2.15 -6.50
CA GLU A 212 -38.17 -2.17 -5.51
C GLU A 212 -36.77 -2.25 -6.16
N GLN A 213 -36.61 -2.94 -7.29
CA GLN A 213 -35.34 -2.96 -8.04
C GLN A 213 -34.86 -1.56 -8.42
N GLN A 214 -35.76 -0.68 -8.87
CA GLN A 214 -35.43 0.72 -9.20
C GLN A 214 -34.96 1.49 -7.96
N ARG A 215 -35.66 1.30 -6.81
CA ARG A 215 -35.28 1.93 -5.55
C ARG A 215 -33.93 1.44 -5.05
N ILE A 216 -33.65 0.14 -5.20
CA ILE A 216 -32.36 -0.46 -4.88
C ILE A 216 -31.25 0.14 -5.74
N VAL A 217 -31.41 0.16 -7.07
CA VAL A 217 -30.40 0.72 -7.99
C VAL A 217 -30.11 2.18 -7.65
N ALA A 218 -31.15 3.01 -7.49
CA ALA A 218 -30.98 4.41 -7.12
C ALA A 218 -30.21 4.58 -5.79
N ARG A 219 -30.47 3.72 -4.80
CA ARG A 219 -29.76 3.75 -3.51
C ARG A 219 -28.31 3.28 -3.62
N VAL A 220 -28.04 2.23 -4.41
CA VAL A 220 -26.68 1.76 -4.68
C VAL A 220 -25.89 2.87 -5.36
N ASP A 221 -26.43 3.50 -6.40
CA ASP A 221 -25.77 4.59 -7.11
C ASP A 221 -25.46 5.79 -6.20
N GLU A 222 -26.40 6.17 -5.33
CA GLU A 222 -26.20 7.23 -4.33
C GLU A 222 -25.02 6.91 -3.40
N LEU A 223 -24.99 5.71 -2.83
CA LEU A 223 -23.96 5.30 -1.88
C LEU A 223 -22.59 5.11 -2.53
N MET A 224 -22.55 4.52 -3.73
CA MET A 224 -21.32 4.37 -4.51
C MET A 224 -20.75 5.75 -4.90
N GLY A 225 -21.60 6.66 -5.38
CA GLY A 225 -21.18 8.03 -5.68
C GLY A 225 -20.76 8.84 -4.45
N LEU A 226 -21.24 8.49 -3.25
CA LEU A 226 -20.72 9.05 -2.01
C LEU A 226 -19.32 8.50 -1.69
N LEU A 227 -19.09 7.19 -1.84
CA LEU A 227 -17.76 6.59 -1.66
C LEU A 227 -16.73 7.22 -2.60
N ASP A 228 -17.07 7.34 -3.89
CA ASP A 228 -16.16 7.93 -4.89
C ASP A 228 -15.78 9.38 -4.53
N ARG A 229 -16.72 10.16 -4.00
CA ARG A 229 -16.45 11.53 -3.53
C ARG A 229 -15.58 11.56 -2.27
N LEU A 230 -15.79 10.64 -1.33
CA LEU A 230 -15.01 10.55 -0.10
C LEU A 230 -13.57 10.12 -0.38
N GLU A 231 -13.37 9.13 -1.26
CA GLU A 231 -12.05 8.74 -1.76
C GLU A 231 -11.34 9.91 -2.45
N ALA A 232 -12.02 10.58 -3.38
CA ALA A 232 -11.43 11.73 -4.08
C ALA A 232 -11.06 12.88 -3.10
N ALA A 233 -11.90 13.14 -2.09
CA ALA A 233 -11.62 14.15 -1.07
C ALA A 233 -10.42 13.76 -0.19
N ARG A 234 -10.31 12.47 0.18
CA ARG A 234 -9.18 11.94 0.92
C ARG A 234 -7.88 12.05 0.14
N ASP A 235 -7.88 11.64 -1.13
CA ASP A 235 -6.70 11.71 -2.00
C ASP A 235 -6.25 13.16 -2.23
N ALA A 236 -7.20 14.08 -2.38
CA ALA A 236 -6.91 15.51 -2.47
C ALA A 236 -6.31 16.07 -1.17
N ARG A 237 -6.86 15.67 -0.01
CA ARG A 237 -6.33 16.06 1.31
C ARG A 237 -4.92 15.53 1.51
N GLU A 238 -4.67 14.28 1.16
CA GLU A 238 -3.35 13.65 1.25
C GLU A 238 -2.33 14.34 0.33
N THR A 239 -2.74 14.68 -0.90
CA THR A 239 -1.90 15.42 -1.85
C THR A 239 -1.53 16.80 -1.31
N THR A 240 -2.51 17.52 -0.74
CA THR A 240 -2.30 18.84 -0.15
C THR A 240 -1.42 18.76 1.09
N ARG A 241 -1.65 17.77 1.96
CA ARG A 241 -0.84 17.51 3.15
C ARG A 241 0.62 17.24 2.80
N LYS A 242 0.85 16.39 1.79
CA LYS A 242 2.21 16.12 1.28
C LYS A 242 2.87 17.38 0.76
N ALA A 243 2.19 18.17 -0.07
CA ALA A 243 2.74 19.42 -0.60
C ALA A 243 3.08 20.43 0.51
N LEU A 244 2.20 20.56 1.52
CA LEU A 244 2.44 21.43 2.67
C LEU A 244 3.63 20.97 3.49
N ARG A 245 3.75 19.66 3.74
CA ARG A 245 4.89 19.06 4.45
C ARG A 245 6.19 19.28 3.68
N ASP A 246 6.21 18.99 2.39
CA ASP A 246 7.41 19.15 1.54
C ASP A 246 7.85 20.63 1.52
N SER A 247 6.89 21.56 1.44
CA SER A 247 7.16 23.00 1.54
C SER A 247 7.70 23.41 2.92
N ALA A 248 7.14 22.89 4.00
CA ALA A 248 7.60 23.20 5.36
C ALA A 248 9.01 22.66 5.63
N LEU A 249 9.30 21.43 5.18
CA LEU A 249 10.64 20.85 5.26
C LEU A 249 11.64 21.61 4.39
N SER A 250 11.25 21.99 3.16
CA SER A 250 12.10 22.79 2.27
C SER A 250 12.43 24.16 2.87
N ALA A 251 11.46 24.84 3.48
CA ALA A 251 11.68 26.10 4.18
C ALA A 251 12.67 25.94 5.34
N LEU A 252 12.61 24.82 6.07
CA LEU A 252 13.54 24.51 7.14
C LEU A 252 14.96 24.22 6.61
N GLN A 253 15.08 23.49 5.49
CA GLN A 253 16.37 23.15 4.86
C GLN A 253 17.08 24.35 4.21
N GLN A 254 16.31 25.31 3.73
CA GLN A 254 16.80 26.53 3.06
C GLN A 254 17.03 27.71 4.01
N ALA A 255 16.65 27.57 5.30
CA ALA A 255 16.85 28.63 6.28
C ALA A 255 18.34 28.88 6.55
N ASP A 256 18.77 30.13 6.38
CA ASP A 256 20.16 30.56 6.47
C ASP A 256 20.44 31.39 7.73
N THR A 257 19.41 31.75 8.50
CA THR A 257 19.54 32.47 9.77
C THR A 257 18.87 31.71 10.92
N PRO A 258 19.35 31.86 12.17
CA PRO A 258 18.68 31.27 13.34
C PRO A 258 17.20 31.64 13.44
N GLU A 259 16.85 32.88 13.08
CA GLU A 259 15.48 33.40 13.09
C GLU A 259 14.59 32.71 12.03
N GLU A 260 15.13 32.47 10.82
CA GLU A 260 14.44 31.71 9.78
C GLU A 260 14.24 30.25 10.18
N VAL A 261 15.26 29.62 10.78
CA VAL A 261 15.17 28.24 11.28
C VAL A 261 14.10 28.14 12.36
N GLU A 262 14.10 29.07 13.32
CA GLU A 262 13.08 29.08 14.38
C GLU A 262 11.67 29.28 13.81
N THR A 263 11.52 30.18 12.83
CA THR A 263 10.22 30.44 12.17
C THR A 263 9.74 29.20 11.40
N ALA A 264 10.61 28.56 10.62
CA ALA A 264 10.28 27.35 9.88
C ALA A 264 9.97 26.19 10.83
N TRP A 265 10.73 26.04 11.91
CA TRP A 265 10.51 25.02 12.93
C TRP A 265 9.18 25.22 13.65
N ARG A 266 8.83 26.45 14.05
CA ARG A 266 7.53 26.75 14.67
C ARG A 266 6.37 26.35 13.77
N ARG A 267 6.43 26.64 12.46
CA ARG A 267 5.40 26.19 11.51
C ARG A 267 5.22 24.67 11.49
N ILE A 268 6.31 23.91 11.54
CA ILE A 268 6.26 22.45 11.62
C ILE A 268 5.69 22.01 12.96
N ALA A 269 6.19 22.56 14.07
CA ALA A 269 5.79 22.19 15.42
C ALA A 269 4.31 22.46 15.69
N ASP A 270 3.81 23.63 15.28
CA ASP A 270 2.41 24.04 15.47
C ASP A 270 1.43 23.14 14.67
N ASN A 271 1.90 22.55 13.56
CA ASN A 271 1.09 21.73 12.67
C ASN A 271 1.54 20.25 12.64
N ILE A 272 2.32 19.80 13.64
CA ILE A 272 3.03 18.52 13.57
C ILE A 272 2.08 17.32 13.44
N HIS A 273 0.90 17.40 14.04
CA HIS A 273 -0.11 16.34 13.98
C HIS A 273 -0.83 16.27 12.64
N ASP A 274 -0.94 17.39 11.92
CA ASP A 274 -1.58 17.45 10.61
C ASP A 274 -0.60 17.12 9.48
N LEU A 275 0.68 17.44 9.64
CA LEU A 275 1.72 17.20 8.63
C LEU A 275 2.17 15.73 8.59
N PHE A 276 2.22 15.07 9.75
CA PHE A 276 2.79 13.73 9.93
C PHE A 276 1.75 12.74 10.46
N THR A 277 0.86 12.26 9.60
CA THR A 277 -0.17 11.25 9.95
C THR A 277 0.23 9.81 9.57
N ASN A 278 1.38 9.62 8.91
CA ASN A 278 1.96 8.31 8.62
C ASN A 278 3.36 8.21 9.24
N PRO A 279 3.72 7.10 9.94
CA PRO A 279 5.06 6.92 10.49
C PRO A 279 6.20 7.05 9.49
N ALA A 280 5.96 6.74 8.21
CA ALA A 280 6.95 6.88 7.14
C ALA A 280 7.27 8.34 6.81
N ASP A 281 6.31 9.26 7.02
CA ASP A 281 6.47 10.69 6.72
C ASP A 281 7.45 11.39 7.68
N ILE A 282 7.83 10.76 8.79
CA ILE A 282 8.69 11.34 9.84
C ILE A 282 10.17 11.28 9.45
N GLU A 283 10.58 10.31 8.62
CA GLU A 283 11.98 10.12 8.25
C GLU A 283 12.59 11.35 7.54
N PRO A 284 11.91 12.01 6.58
CA PRO A 284 12.38 13.28 6.02
C PRO A 284 12.64 14.39 7.05
N LEU A 285 11.85 14.46 8.12
CA LEU A 285 12.07 15.44 9.21
C LEU A 285 13.31 15.08 10.02
N ARG A 286 13.54 13.79 10.31
CA ARG A 286 14.79 13.30 10.93
C ARG A 286 16.01 13.72 10.10
N GLN A 287 15.99 13.48 8.79
CA GLN A 287 17.09 13.85 7.89
C GLN A 287 17.33 15.36 7.86
N THR A 288 16.26 16.16 7.91
CA THR A 288 16.37 17.62 7.97
C THR A 288 17.01 18.09 9.28
N ILE A 289 16.67 17.48 10.42
CA ILE A 289 17.31 17.80 11.72
C ILE A 289 18.80 17.51 11.69
N LEU A 290 19.20 16.33 11.17
CA LEU A 290 20.60 15.97 11.04
C LEU A 290 21.35 16.92 10.11
N GLN A 291 20.74 17.33 8.99
CA GLN A 291 21.31 18.33 8.09
C GLN A 291 21.51 19.69 8.77
N LEU A 292 20.54 20.15 9.58
CA LEU A 292 20.69 21.37 10.36
C LEU A 292 21.78 21.24 11.43
N ALA A 293 21.92 20.06 12.04
CA ALA A 293 22.94 19.78 13.06
C ALA A 293 24.35 19.97 12.52
N VAL A 294 24.65 19.39 11.35
CA VAL A 294 25.98 19.44 10.74
C VAL A 294 26.31 20.79 10.09
N ARG A 295 25.28 21.61 9.80
CA ARG A 295 25.45 22.92 9.13
C ARG A 295 25.93 24.09 10.01
N GLY A 296 26.30 23.95 11.28
CA GLY A 296 25.42 23.86 12.42
C GLY A 296 24.49 25.06 12.54
N ARG A 297 23.22 24.81 12.23
CA ARG A 297 22.10 25.75 12.36
C ARG A 297 21.12 25.31 13.43
N LEU A 298 21.42 24.22 14.13
CA LEU A 298 20.55 23.62 15.12
C LEU A 298 20.65 24.28 16.51
N VAL A 299 21.81 24.87 16.83
CA VAL A 299 22.08 25.53 18.11
C VAL A 299 22.63 26.94 17.87
N ALA A 300 22.40 27.85 18.82
CA ALA A 300 22.95 29.20 18.77
C ALA A 300 24.48 29.18 18.84
N GLN A 301 25.13 30.02 18.04
CA GLN A 301 26.59 30.13 17.95
C GLN A 301 27.07 31.44 18.54
N ASP A 302 28.04 31.36 19.44
CA ASP A 302 28.73 32.53 19.99
C ASP A 302 29.83 33.02 19.03
N ALA A 303 30.26 34.28 19.20
CA ALA A 303 31.25 34.91 18.31
C ALA A 303 32.59 34.16 18.24
N ASP A 304 33.02 33.58 19.37
CA ASP A 304 34.25 32.77 19.45
C ASP A 304 34.11 31.42 18.72
N GLU A 305 32.90 30.87 18.66
CA GLU A 305 32.63 29.59 17.99
C GLU A 305 32.65 29.74 16.47
N LYS A 306 32.07 30.83 15.95
CA LYS A 306 32.18 31.19 14.53
C LYS A 306 33.62 31.43 14.08
N ALA A 307 34.47 31.96 14.95
CA ALA A 307 35.88 32.20 14.66
C ALA A 307 36.75 30.93 14.73
N GLY A 308 36.35 29.93 15.52
CA GLY A 308 37.06 28.67 15.71
C GLY A 308 36.70 27.55 14.72
N GLU A 309 35.66 27.75 13.92
CA GLU A 309 35.15 26.79 12.94
C GLU A 309 36.14 26.54 11.79
N LYS A 310 36.33 25.27 11.42
CA LYS A 310 37.24 24.88 10.32
C LYS A 310 36.55 23.93 9.35
N ASN A 311 36.77 24.16 8.06
CA ASN A 311 36.52 23.17 7.02
C ASN A 311 37.76 22.27 6.90
N VAL A 312 37.60 20.99 7.25
CA VAL A 312 38.70 20.02 7.30
C VAL A 312 38.38 18.80 6.44
N SER A 313 39.42 18.07 6.02
CA SER A 313 39.20 16.75 5.41
C SER A 313 38.87 15.75 6.51
N VAL A 314 37.99 14.78 6.25
CA VAL A 314 37.74 13.69 7.20
C VAL A 314 39.03 13.00 7.58
N GLY A 315 39.93 12.77 6.63
CA GLY A 315 41.25 12.17 6.84
C GLY A 315 42.19 12.95 7.76
N ASP A 316 41.93 14.23 8.03
CA ASP A 316 42.69 15.02 9.00
C ASP A 316 42.23 14.74 10.44
N VAL A 317 40.99 14.25 10.59
CA VAL A 317 40.30 14.06 11.88
C VAL A 317 40.15 12.58 12.24
N ALA A 318 39.92 11.72 11.24
CA ALA A 318 39.72 10.29 11.40
C ALA A 318 40.41 9.52 10.26
N LYS A 319 41.23 8.53 10.63
CA LYS A 319 41.72 7.50 9.71
C LYS A 319 40.85 6.28 9.79
N PHE A 320 40.73 5.49 8.73
CA PHE A 320 39.89 4.29 8.79
C PHE A 320 40.71 3.01 8.81
N GLN A 321 40.44 2.16 9.79
CA GLN A 321 40.93 0.80 9.82
C GLN A 321 39.92 -0.11 9.12
N ASN A 322 40.36 -0.81 8.08
CA ASN A 322 39.61 -1.92 7.50
C ASN A 322 39.82 -3.19 8.34
N GLY A 323 38.80 -4.03 8.42
CA GLY A 323 38.92 -5.32 9.12
C GLY A 323 39.74 -6.37 8.39
N TYR A 324 39.77 -7.58 8.96
CA TYR A 324 40.49 -8.72 8.40
C TYR A 324 39.62 -9.59 7.50
N ALA A 325 40.24 -10.26 6.53
CA ALA A 325 39.59 -11.17 5.59
C ALA A 325 39.48 -12.60 6.18
N PHE A 326 38.58 -12.81 7.14
CA PHE A 326 38.38 -14.14 7.75
C PHE A 326 37.89 -15.16 6.72
N LYS A 327 38.55 -16.33 6.66
CA LYS A 327 38.16 -17.41 5.75
C LYS A 327 36.87 -18.08 6.23
N SER A 328 36.00 -18.45 5.30
CA SER A 328 34.74 -19.13 5.62
C SER A 328 34.95 -20.45 6.37
N THR A 329 36.07 -21.13 6.12
CA THR A 329 36.48 -22.37 6.80
C THR A 329 36.86 -22.18 8.27
N TRP A 330 37.04 -20.95 8.73
CA TRP A 330 37.39 -20.64 10.12
C TRP A 330 36.18 -20.34 11.00
N TYR A 331 34.99 -20.25 10.40
CA TYR A 331 33.78 -19.96 11.16
C TYR A 331 33.33 -21.18 11.98
N THR A 332 32.91 -20.91 13.20
CA THR A 332 32.49 -21.89 14.21
C THR A 332 31.13 -21.50 14.80
N ASP A 333 30.45 -22.45 15.43
CA ASP A 333 29.16 -22.20 16.10
C ASP A 333 29.32 -21.48 17.46
N ALA A 334 30.54 -21.49 18.03
CA ALA A 334 30.88 -20.84 19.29
C ALA A 334 32.18 -20.04 19.18
N GLY A 335 32.39 -19.07 20.06
CA GLY A 335 33.56 -18.19 20.08
C GLY A 335 33.22 -16.71 19.88
N VAL A 336 34.18 -15.94 19.37
CA VAL A 336 34.12 -14.47 19.24
C VAL A 336 33.40 -14.09 17.96
N ARG A 337 32.43 -13.18 18.05
CA ARG A 337 31.64 -12.71 16.90
C ARG A 337 32.51 -11.92 15.91
N VAL A 338 32.17 -12.00 14.64
CA VAL A 338 32.77 -11.18 13.59
C VAL A 338 31.72 -10.22 13.04
N VAL A 339 31.96 -8.91 13.15
CA VAL A 339 31.08 -7.88 12.59
C VAL A 339 31.23 -7.89 11.08
N ARG A 340 30.25 -8.47 10.38
CA ARG A 340 30.21 -8.50 8.92
C ARG A 340 29.33 -7.38 8.41
N ASN A 341 29.49 -7.05 7.13
CA ASN A 341 28.63 -6.06 6.47
C ASN A 341 27.13 -6.35 6.69
N GLN A 342 26.69 -7.62 6.62
CA GLN A 342 25.28 -7.99 6.82
C GLN A 342 24.77 -7.71 8.24
N ASN A 343 25.65 -7.65 9.22
CA ASN A 343 25.29 -7.40 10.61
C ASN A 343 25.10 -5.91 10.90
N ILE A 344 25.55 -5.01 10.02
CA ILE A 344 25.43 -3.57 10.25
C ILE A 344 24.09 -3.09 9.74
N GLY A 345 23.21 -2.65 10.64
CA GLY A 345 21.94 -2.02 10.33
C GLY A 345 22.05 -0.50 10.24
N HIS A 346 20.92 0.19 10.36
CA HIS A 346 20.89 1.65 10.48
C HIS A 346 20.91 2.01 11.97
N ALA A 347 22.06 2.51 12.44
CA ALA A 347 22.41 2.85 13.82
C ALA A 347 22.69 1.69 14.79
N GLU A 348 22.24 0.47 14.51
CA GLU A 348 22.40 -0.70 15.38
C GLU A 348 22.97 -1.93 14.64
N LEU A 349 23.45 -2.92 15.40
CA LEU A 349 23.87 -4.22 14.87
C LEU A 349 22.74 -5.26 14.92
N ASP A 350 22.63 -6.09 13.88
CA ASP A 350 21.74 -7.26 13.81
C ASP A 350 22.58 -8.56 13.74
N TRP A 351 22.42 -9.40 14.75
CA TRP A 351 23.13 -10.68 14.90
C TRP A 351 22.35 -11.92 14.43
N LYS A 352 21.21 -11.79 13.72
CA LYS A 352 20.41 -12.94 13.25
C LYS A 352 21.19 -13.96 12.42
N ASP A 353 22.10 -13.50 11.55
CA ASP A 353 23.09 -14.35 10.87
C ASP A 353 24.48 -13.99 11.42
N GLU A 354 24.77 -14.40 12.64
CA GLU A 354 26.11 -14.22 13.20
C GLU A 354 27.10 -15.25 12.65
N LYS A 355 28.38 -14.88 12.66
CA LYS A 355 29.50 -15.78 12.44
C LYS A 355 30.51 -15.54 13.53
N ARG A 356 31.09 -16.63 14.03
CA ARG A 356 32.08 -16.61 15.09
C ARG A 356 33.37 -17.25 14.61
N VAL A 357 34.48 -16.87 15.22
CA VAL A 357 35.76 -17.57 15.12
C VAL A 357 36.13 -18.11 16.49
N SER A 358 36.90 -19.19 16.54
CA SER A 358 37.39 -19.75 17.79
C SER A 358 38.21 -18.73 18.57
N GLU A 359 38.24 -18.83 19.91
CA GLU A 359 39.03 -17.90 20.74
C GLU A 359 40.52 -17.93 20.39
N ALA A 360 41.06 -19.12 20.07
CA ALA A 360 42.45 -19.25 19.62
C ALA A 360 42.74 -18.40 18.38
N HIS A 361 41.85 -18.40 17.38
CA HIS A 361 42.00 -17.50 16.23
C HIS A 361 41.76 -16.05 16.62
N ALA A 362 40.78 -15.75 17.46
CA ALA A 362 40.46 -14.38 17.84
C ALA A 362 41.65 -13.65 18.47
N VAL A 363 42.45 -14.35 19.29
CA VAL A 363 43.68 -13.82 19.90
C VAL A 363 44.72 -13.42 18.84
N GLU A 364 44.85 -14.16 17.74
CA GLU A 364 45.76 -13.79 16.63
C GLU A 364 45.35 -12.50 15.91
N PHE A 365 44.08 -12.10 16.03
CA PHE A 365 43.48 -10.94 15.38
C PHE A 365 43.06 -9.83 16.35
N GLU A 366 43.66 -9.77 17.55
CA GLU A 366 43.37 -8.78 18.59
C GLU A 366 43.42 -7.33 18.08
N ARG A 367 44.29 -7.02 17.10
CA ARG A 367 44.33 -5.70 16.42
C ARG A 367 43.00 -5.27 15.78
N PHE A 368 42.12 -6.22 15.46
CA PHE A 368 40.80 -5.99 14.87
C PHE A 368 39.68 -6.13 15.89
N ALA A 369 40.00 -6.29 17.18
CA ALA A 369 39.02 -6.21 18.25
C ALA A 369 38.38 -4.81 18.29
N LEU A 370 37.08 -4.83 18.52
CA LEU A 370 36.26 -3.65 18.70
C LEU A 370 35.99 -3.44 20.18
N ASP A 371 35.87 -2.17 20.56
CA ASP A 371 35.58 -1.74 21.93
C ASP A 371 34.19 -1.12 22.02
N ASP A 372 33.69 -0.97 23.25
CA ASP A 372 32.42 -0.30 23.53
C ASP A 372 32.46 1.15 23.03
N GLY A 373 31.44 1.56 22.28
CA GLY A 373 31.34 2.87 21.65
C GLY A 373 32.05 3.02 20.30
N ASP A 374 32.73 1.98 19.80
CA ASP A 374 33.32 2.02 18.46
C ASP A 374 32.24 2.24 17.38
N ILE A 375 32.59 3.02 16.35
CA ILE A 375 31.71 3.20 15.18
C ILE A 375 32.14 2.22 14.09
N VAL A 376 31.18 1.55 13.46
CA VAL A 376 31.43 0.66 12.33
C VAL A 376 30.62 1.07 11.11
N LEU A 377 31.28 1.15 9.95
CA LEU A 377 30.71 1.56 8.68
C LEU A 377 30.85 0.43 7.66
N ALA A 378 29.74 0.03 7.03
CA ALA A 378 29.79 -0.90 5.91
C ALA A 378 30.37 -0.24 4.66
N LEU A 379 31.28 -0.92 3.97
CA LEU A 379 31.91 -0.41 2.74
C LEU A 379 31.23 -0.90 1.45
N ASP A 380 30.55 -2.05 1.49
CA ASP A 380 29.77 -2.56 0.36
C ASP A 380 28.28 -2.44 0.62
N ARG A 381 27.51 -2.02 -0.38
CA ARG A 381 26.07 -1.73 -0.20
C ARG A 381 25.84 -0.89 1.07
N PRO A 382 26.55 0.24 1.23
CA PRO A 382 26.53 1.05 2.43
C PRO A 382 25.15 1.67 2.69
N LEU A 383 24.29 1.77 1.67
CA LEU A 383 22.93 2.30 1.78
C LEU A 383 21.90 1.17 1.68
N ILE A 384 20.93 1.20 2.59
CA ILE A 384 19.73 0.36 2.61
C ILE A 384 18.48 1.25 2.65
N SER A 385 17.30 0.65 2.52
CA SER A 385 16.03 1.41 2.51
C SER A 385 15.79 2.24 3.77
N THR A 386 16.43 1.91 4.89
CA THR A 386 16.34 2.64 6.16
C THR A 386 17.45 3.66 6.37
N GLY A 387 18.44 3.76 5.47
CA GLY A 387 19.52 4.74 5.55
C GLY A 387 20.92 4.12 5.40
N LEU A 388 21.93 4.85 5.89
CA LEU A 388 23.31 4.38 5.92
C LEU A 388 23.49 3.21 6.91
N LYS A 389 24.23 2.20 6.47
CA LYS A 389 24.71 1.07 7.27
C LYS A 389 25.92 1.48 8.10
N VAL A 390 25.64 2.23 9.15
CA VAL A 390 26.59 2.62 10.19
C VAL A 390 25.97 2.28 11.54
N ALA A 391 26.77 1.74 12.46
CA ALA A 391 26.31 1.36 13.79
C ALA A 391 27.35 1.70 14.86
N ARG A 392 26.90 1.77 16.11
CA ARG A 392 27.77 1.77 17.28
C ARG A 392 27.87 0.36 17.84
N ILE A 393 29.02 0.05 18.40
CA ILE A 393 29.24 -1.16 19.18
C ILE A 393 28.80 -0.87 20.61
N ASP A 394 27.86 -1.67 21.12
CA ASP A 394 27.46 -1.63 22.52
C ASP A 394 28.14 -2.75 23.33
N ALA A 395 28.18 -2.62 24.65
CA ALA A 395 28.73 -3.63 25.54
C ALA A 395 28.12 -5.04 25.34
N GLU A 396 26.88 -5.13 24.88
CA GLU A 396 26.18 -6.39 24.56
C GLU A 396 26.69 -7.06 23.27
N ASP A 397 27.35 -6.31 22.38
CA ASP A 397 27.93 -6.81 21.13
C ASP A 397 29.31 -7.43 21.32
N LEU A 398 29.96 -7.13 22.45
CA LEU A 398 31.30 -7.58 22.76
C LEU A 398 31.33 -9.04 23.27
N PRO A 399 32.45 -9.74 23.10
CA PRO A 399 33.60 -9.39 22.25
C PRO A 399 33.27 -9.61 20.76
N CYS A 400 33.80 -8.75 19.89
CA CYS A 400 33.68 -8.91 18.44
C CYS A 400 34.88 -8.37 17.65
N LEU A 401 35.05 -8.86 16.42
CA LEU A 401 36.16 -8.55 15.51
C LEU A 401 35.66 -7.89 14.21
N LEU A 402 36.45 -6.96 13.67
CA LEU A 402 36.16 -6.23 12.44
C LEU A 402 36.48 -7.04 11.17
N LEU A 403 35.53 -7.18 10.24
CA LEU A 403 35.72 -7.81 8.92
C LEU A 403 36.22 -6.83 7.85
N GLN A 404 36.97 -7.31 6.84
CA GLN A 404 37.55 -6.53 5.72
C GLN A 404 36.58 -5.56 5.01
N ARG A 405 35.29 -5.88 4.95
CA ARG A 405 34.25 -5.08 4.27
C ARG A 405 33.56 -4.08 5.20
N VAL A 406 34.12 -3.89 6.38
CA VAL A 406 33.69 -2.97 7.41
C VAL A 406 34.88 -2.12 7.82
N ALA A 407 34.66 -0.83 8.01
CA ALA A 407 35.65 0.12 8.47
C ALA A 407 35.29 0.67 9.85
N ARG A 408 36.32 0.88 10.68
CA ARG A 408 36.25 1.62 11.95
C ARG A 408 37.01 2.94 11.79
N PRO A 409 36.40 4.11 12.08
CA PRO A 409 37.15 5.36 12.19
C PRO A 409 38.02 5.35 13.44
N GLN A 410 39.24 5.84 13.30
CA GLN A 410 40.24 6.03 14.33
C GLN A 410 40.55 7.52 14.39
N PHE A 411 40.06 8.18 15.43
CA PHE A 411 40.21 9.62 15.58
C PHE A 411 41.67 9.99 15.85
N VAL A 412 42.20 10.91 15.04
CA VAL A 412 43.59 11.39 15.12
C VAL A 412 43.79 12.21 16.39
N ASP A 413 42.82 13.05 16.73
CA ASP A 413 42.78 13.82 17.96
C ASP A 413 41.37 13.72 18.59
N PRO A 414 41.14 12.74 19.48
CA PRO A 414 39.85 12.54 20.15
C PRO A 414 39.39 13.73 21.02
N ALA A 415 40.29 14.66 21.39
CA ALA A 415 39.90 15.87 22.10
C ALA A 415 39.22 16.89 21.17
N SER A 416 39.59 16.90 19.90
CA SER A 416 39.06 17.83 18.89
C SER A 416 37.71 17.41 18.28
N ILE A 417 37.42 16.11 18.25
CA ILE A 417 36.23 15.53 17.59
C ILE A 417 35.47 14.61 18.56
N SER A 418 34.17 14.85 18.71
CA SER A 418 33.25 13.96 19.39
C SER A 418 32.87 12.81 18.46
N ALA A 419 32.98 11.57 18.95
CA ALA A 419 32.50 10.40 18.24
C ALA A 419 30.99 10.50 17.94
N ASP A 420 30.22 11.11 18.85
CA ASP A 420 28.78 11.34 18.70
C ASP A 420 28.48 12.29 17.54
N TYR A 421 29.19 13.42 17.50
CA TYR A 421 29.05 14.37 16.40
C TYR A 421 29.47 13.75 15.06
N PHE A 422 30.56 12.98 15.04
CA PHE A 422 31.00 12.30 13.82
C PHE A 422 30.00 11.24 13.35
N PHE A 423 29.37 10.53 14.30
CA PHE A 423 28.33 9.56 14.01
C PHE A 423 27.07 10.22 13.44
N ASP A 424 26.64 11.35 14.01
CA ASP A 424 25.53 12.15 13.48
C ASP A 424 25.85 12.68 12.07
N TRP A 425 27.09 13.12 11.84
CA TRP A 425 27.54 13.56 10.53
C TRP A 425 27.50 12.44 9.47
N LEU A 426 27.97 11.23 9.81
CA LEU A 426 27.85 10.07 8.92
C LEU A 426 26.40 9.74 8.56
N ASN A 427 25.45 9.96 9.49
CA ASN A 427 24.04 9.72 9.25
C ASN A 427 23.31 10.88 8.56
N SER A 428 23.99 12.01 8.31
CA SER A 428 23.37 13.20 7.72
C SER A 428 23.29 13.13 6.19
N PRO A 429 22.33 13.86 5.58
CA PRO A 429 22.29 14.05 4.12
C PRO A 429 23.61 14.56 3.54
N GLU A 430 24.34 15.38 4.29
CA GLU A 430 25.65 15.89 3.87
C GLU A 430 26.65 14.78 3.61
N PHE A 431 26.63 13.66 4.34
CA PHE A 431 27.47 12.51 4.01
C PHE A 431 26.83 11.61 2.95
N THR A 432 25.54 11.29 3.11
CA THR A 432 24.87 10.30 2.25
C THR A 432 24.77 10.74 0.79
N ASP A 433 24.58 12.04 0.53
CA ASP A 433 24.52 12.57 -0.84
C ASP A 433 25.87 12.44 -1.58
N HIS A 434 26.99 12.46 -0.86
CA HIS A 434 28.32 12.28 -1.46
C HIS A 434 28.59 10.83 -1.89
N ILE A 435 27.96 9.86 -1.23
CA ILE A 435 28.14 8.43 -1.52
C ILE A 435 27.08 7.89 -2.50
N GLU A 436 26.07 8.69 -2.84
CA GLU A 436 25.00 8.37 -3.79
C GLU A 436 25.02 9.24 -5.07
N PRO A 437 26.09 9.27 -5.88
CA PRO A 437 26.06 10.02 -7.14
C PRO A 437 25.43 9.17 -8.25
N GLY A 438 24.09 9.11 -8.32
CA GLY A 438 23.31 8.80 -9.53
C GLY A 438 23.84 7.72 -10.49
N ARG A 439 24.43 6.62 -10.00
CA ARG A 439 25.02 5.57 -10.84
C ARG A 439 24.08 4.40 -11.05
N SER A 440 23.81 4.17 -12.33
CA SER A 440 23.15 3.04 -12.95
C SER A 440 23.60 1.67 -12.43
N ASN A 441 22.61 0.84 -12.06
CA ASN A 441 22.61 -0.63 -12.03
C ASN A 441 23.72 -1.39 -11.24
N GLY A 442 24.60 -0.70 -10.51
CA GLY A 442 25.67 -1.30 -9.73
C GLY A 442 25.49 -1.10 -8.22
N VAL A 443 25.80 -2.14 -7.46
CA VAL A 443 25.91 -2.08 -5.99
C VAL A 443 26.92 -0.98 -5.59
N PRO A 444 26.53 0.05 -4.82
CA PRO A 444 27.46 1.09 -4.38
C PRO A 444 28.53 0.49 -3.46
N HIS A 445 29.79 0.84 -3.70
CA HIS A 445 30.94 0.51 -2.86
C HIS A 445 31.64 1.82 -2.52
N ILE A 446 31.99 2.01 -1.25
CA ILE A 446 32.74 3.17 -0.77
C ILE A 446 34.09 2.68 -0.28
N SER A 447 35.17 3.30 -0.75
CA SER A 447 36.49 3.08 -0.18
C SER A 447 36.78 4.05 0.97
N THR A 448 37.56 3.62 1.96
CA THR A 448 37.98 4.49 3.07
C THR A 448 38.71 5.74 2.62
N ARG A 449 39.49 5.64 1.53
CA ARG A 449 40.18 6.80 0.93
C ARG A 449 39.22 7.82 0.33
N GLU A 450 38.07 7.40 -0.19
CA GLU A 450 37.03 8.32 -0.65
C GLU A 450 36.42 9.06 0.54
N VAL A 451 36.07 8.34 1.61
CA VAL A 451 35.57 8.94 2.85
C VAL A 451 36.57 9.95 3.43
N GLU A 452 37.86 9.59 3.53
CA GLU A 452 38.90 10.46 4.07
C GLU A 452 39.09 11.77 3.28
N ARG A 453 38.73 11.80 1.99
CA ARG A 453 38.83 13.00 1.12
C ARG A 453 37.64 13.94 1.24
N LEU A 454 36.53 13.48 1.82
CA LEU A 454 35.37 14.33 2.03
C LEU A 454 35.75 15.48 2.96
N LYS A 455 35.16 16.64 2.68
CA LYS A 455 35.32 17.81 3.52
C LYS A 455 34.05 18.02 4.30
N PHE A 456 34.19 18.44 5.55
CA PHE A 456 33.06 18.76 6.39
C PHE A 456 33.40 19.89 7.36
N ARG A 457 32.34 20.49 7.89
CA ARG A 457 32.42 21.48 8.96
C ARG A 457 32.80 20.79 10.27
N LEU A 458 33.91 21.22 10.85
CA LEU A 458 34.32 20.84 12.21
C LEU A 458 34.12 22.04 13.16
N PRO A 459 33.01 22.05 13.93
CA PRO A 459 32.77 23.06 14.95
C PRO A 459 33.64 22.81 16.18
N LEU A 460 33.69 23.79 17.11
CA LEU A 460 34.43 23.61 18.37
C LEU A 460 33.82 22.48 19.22
N ARG A 461 34.65 21.86 20.07
CA ARG A 461 34.22 20.72 20.90
C ARG A 461 32.95 20.99 21.71
N ARG A 462 32.82 22.17 22.31
CA ARG A 462 31.63 22.57 23.08
C ARG A 462 30.38 22.73 22.20
N GLU A 463 30.55 23.19 20.96
CA GLU A 463 29.45 23.30 19.99
C GLU A 463 29.01 21.90 19.55
N GLN A 464 29.95 20.99 19.28
CA GLN A 464 29.65 19.58 18.95
C GLN A 464 28.79 18.91 20.03
N GLU A 465 29.15 19.07 21.31
CA GLU A 465 28.40 18.51 22.45
C GLU A 465 26.96 19.07 22.52
N ARG A 466 26.80 20.39 22.36
CA ARG A 466 25.46 21.01 22.32
C ARG A 466 24.64 20.55 21.12
N ILE A 467 25.27 20.36 19.96
CA ILE A 467 24.62 19.83 18.76
C ILE A 467 24.11 18.41 19.04
N VAL A 468 24.98 17.52 19.54
CA VAL A 468 24.65 16.12 19.85
C VAL A 468 23.50 16.04 20.85
N ASP A 469 23.56 16.81 21.95
CA ASP A 469 22.50 16.84 22.96
C ASP A 469 21.16 17.27 22.35
N ARG A 470 21.19 18.26 21.45
CA ARG A 470 20.00 18.77 20.79
C ARG A 470 19.44 17.79 19.75
N VAL A 471 20.30 17.15 18.96
CA VAL A 471 19.91 16.10 18.00
C VAL A 471 19.25 14.97 18.76
N LYS A 472 19.91 14.43 19.79
CA LYS A 472 19.39 13.34 20.62
C LYS A 472 18.00 13.67 21.17
N TYR A 473 17.83 14.85 21.77
CA TYR A 473 16.54 15.30 22.29
C TYR A 473 15.44 15.32 21.21
N LEU A 474 15.74 15.85 20.02
CA LEU A 474 14.77 15.93 18.93
C LEU A 474 14.45 14.56 18.33
N LEU A 475 15.44 13.69 18.16
CA LEU A 475 15.23 12.32 17.67
C LEU A 475 14.39 11.50 18.65
N ASP A 476 14.58 11.67 19.97
CA ASP A 476 13.75 11.06 20.99
C ASP A 476 12.29 11.52 20.89
N LEU A 477 12.05 12.80 20.61
CA LEU A 477 10.70 13.32 20.36
C LEU A 477 10.10 12.76 19.07
N LEU A 478 10.89 12.64 18.00
CA LEU A 478 10.42 12.03 16.75
C LEU A 478 10.09 10.55 16.93
N ALA A 479 10.85 9.81 17.73
CA ALA A 479 10.55 8.42 18.06
C ALA A 479 9.19 8.30 18.79
N LYS A 480 8.94 9.18 19.78
CA LYS A 480 7.65 9.25 20.47
C LYS A 480 6.50 9.63 19.54
N LEU A 481 6.72 10.61 18.65
CA LEU A 481 5.73 10.99 17.64
C LEU A 481 5.42 9.81 16.72
N LYS A 482 6.43 9.10 16.23
CA LYS A 482 6.29 7.93 15.36
C LYS A 482 5.44 6.85 15.99
N LEU A 483 5.67 6.54 17.27
CA LEU A 483 4.86 5.59 18.03
C LEU A 483 3.41 6.09 18.18
N LYS A 484 3.21 7.37 18.51
CA LYS A 484 1.86 7.95 18.64
C LYS A 484 1.07 7.87 17.33
N VAL A 485 1.70 8.25 16.22
CA VAL A 485 1.10 8.22 14.88
C VAL A 485 0.80 6.78 14.46
N ALA A 486 1.70 5.84 14.72
CA ALA A 486 1.47 4.42 14.44
C ALA A 486 0.26 3.87 15.23
N ALA A 487 0.17 4.18 16.52
CA ALA A 487 -0.95 3.77 17.36
C ALA A 487 -2.28 4.39 16.92
N GLN A 488 -2.28 5.67 16.52
CA GLN A 488 -3.48 6.32 15.96
C GLN A 488 -3.94 5.67 14.66
N MET A 489 -3.00 5.35 13.76
CA MET A 489 -3.30 4.68 12.50
C MET A 489 -3.85 3.27 12.74
N GLU A 490 -3.25 2.51 13.67
CA GLU A 490 -3.71 1.17 14.03
C GLU A 490 -5.11 1.20 14.66
N ALA A 491 -5.38 2.14 15.58
CA ALA A 491 -6.69 2.31 16.19
C ALA A 491 -7.77 2.66 15.16
N HIS A 492 -7.46 3.54 14.21
CA HIS A 492 -8.38 3.90 13.11
C HIS A 492 -8.67 2.70 12.21
N ASN A 493 -7.65 1.93 11.84
CA ASN A 493 -7.79 0.71 11.04
C ASN A 493 -8.62 -0.36 11.77
N ALA A 494 -8.37 -0.55 13.07
CA ALA A 494 -9.10 -1.51 13.90
C ALA A 494 -10.58 -1.12 14.04
N PHE A 495 -10.86 0.18 14.25
CA PHE A 495 -12.23 0.69 14.31
C PHE A 495 -12.97 0.44 13.00
N ALA A 496 -12.37 0.76 11.86
CA ALA A 496 -12.99 0.53 10.56
C ALA A 496 -13.21 -0.96 10.27
N ALA A 497 -12.23 -1.80 10.58
CA ALA A 497 -12.38 -3.26 10.44
C ALA A 497 -13.51 -3.81 11.32
N ALA A 498 -13.61 -3.35 12.57
CA ALA A 498 -14.67 -3.76 13.50
C ALA A 498 -16.04 -3.28 13.04
N ALA A 499 -16.15 -2.05 12.55
CA ALA A 499 -17.41 -1.50 12.06
C ALA A 499 -17.86 -2.20 10.77
N VAL A 500 -16.96 -2.56 9.86
CA VAL A 500 -17.28 -3.44 8.71
C VAL A 500 -17.72 -4.83 9.17
N HIS A 501 -17.03 -5.45 10.13
CA HIS A 501 -17.44 -6.77 10.63
C HIS A 501 -18.81 -6.75 11.33
N HIS A 502 -19.12 -5.69 12.06
CA HIS A 502 -20.44 -5.48 12.65
C HIS A 502 -21.52 -5.24 11.59
N LEU A 503 -21.15 -4.78 10.39
CA LEU A 503 -22.07 -4.63 9.27
C LEU A 503 -22.34 -5.96 8.53
N GLU A 504 -21.37 -6.88 8.55
CA GLU A 504 -21.47 -8.22 7.96
C GLU A 504 -22.28 -9.22 8.81
N THR A 505 -22.31 -9.01 10.14
CA THR A 505 -22.98 -9.87 11.14
C THR A 505 -24.37 -9.36 11.51
#